data_AF-A0A821SN58-F1
#
_entry.id   AF-A0A821SN58-F1
#
_cell.length_a   1.000
_cell.length_b   1.000
_cell.length_c   1.000
_cell.angle_alpha   90.00
_cell.angle_beta   90.00
_cell.angle_gamma   90.00
#
_symmetry.space_group_name_H-M   'P 1'
#
loop_
_entity.id
_entity.type
_entity.pdbx_description
1 polymer ?
#
loop_
_entity_poly.entity_id
_entity_poly.type
_entity_poly.pdbx_seq_one_letter_code
_entity_poly.pdbx_strand_id
1 'polypeptide(L)'
;MGSRKTNAKGRQLQDLLEEGYLYCIEDDSSTYERNDYEEKIDWIIASQPLLTFISNVETHPTIGSTSGHKPLTLEISIGVEHKPTSPRTSFSFKAANWSKFRKIPNDQLQLWNQSRTINTTMKIEEYNMFITNSLLVATQAAIPKLKQATSSYIISEATRSLIKTKHQHYRRWRKDGQETDKQLYYKYKLLLTNSLRNDRKDHYKTLMSSLCQKKMFSESVWLTVRKFHQKRIKQSFPRIMKYNNIVATSEKEKANVFAEFFQSEIYAAPNNTLPFHDQVSNQVNVIRNRMQNTADIKWKKITPEEVKWHMKQLRNSATGPDNIHNRCLKNYTSQLIDHLTLLFNSIVNVGYIAIMWKKANIILLLKPNKGKQQPSSYRPISLLSCLG
;
A
#
# COMPACT_ATOMS: atom_id res chain seq x y z
N MET A 1 6.39 40.05 -12.20
CA MET A 1 6.61 38.60 -12.01
C MET A 1 7.19 37.91 -13.25
N GLY A 2 8.47 38.15 -13.58
CA GLY A 2 9.26 37.30 -14.51
C GLY A 2 9.00 37.40 -16.04
N SER A 3 7.83 37.86 -16.51
CA SER A 3 7.59 38.10 -17.93
C SER A 3 8.17 39.43 -18.40
N ARG A 4 8.89 39.45 -19.53
CA ARG A 4 9.38 40.68 -20.19
C ARG A 4 8.28 41.49 -20.88
N LYS A 5 7.06 40.95 -20.97
CA LYS A 5 5.90 41.60 -21.61
C LYS A 5 4.72 41.63 -20.65
N THR A 6 4.10 42.80 -20.54
CA THR A 6 2.83 42.98 -19.82
C THR A 6 1.68 42.37 -20.63
N ASN A 7 0.89 41.50 -20.00
CA ASN A 7 -0.30 40.90 -20.62
C ASN A 7 -1.55 41.17 -19.76
N ALA A 8 -2.74 40.85 -20.28
CA ALA A 8 -4.00 41.12 -19.59
C ALA A 8 -4.10 40.45 -18.21
N LYS A 9 -3.61 39.21 -18.08
CA LYS A 9 -3.60 38.48 -16.80
C LYS A 9 -2.64 39.10 -15.78
N GLY A 10 -1.50 39.61 -16.25
CA GLY A 10 -0.53 40.31 -15.40
C GLY A 10 -1.10 41.61 -14.84
N ARG A 11 -1.89 42.34 -15.63
CA ARG A 11 -2.63 43.53 -15.17
C ARG A 11 -3.65 43.17 -14.09
N GLN A 12 -4.48 42.15 -14.33
CA GLN A 12 -5.44 41.68 -13.31
C GLN A 12 -4.76 41.28 -12.00
N LEU A 13 -3.61 40.61 -12.07
CA LEU A 13 -2.86 40.25 -10.87
C LEU A 13 -2.26 41.47 -10.17
N GLN A 14 -1.81 42.47 -10.93
CA GLN A 14 -1.33 43.74 -10.39
C GLN A 14 -2.46 44.50 -9.70
N ASP A 15 -3.65 44.59 -10.32
CA ASP A 15 -4.82 45.24 -9.73
C ASP A 15 -5.16 44.59 -8.36
N LEU A 16 -5.16 43.25 -8.28
CA LEU A 16 -5.41 42.51 -7.03
C LEU A 16 -4.35 42.74 -5.94
N LEU A 17 -3.11 43.06 -6.31
CA LEU A 17 -2.05 43.42 -5.38
C LEU A 17 -2.20 44.88 -4.91
N GLU A 18 -2.52 45.78 -5.83
CA GLU A 18 -2.74 47.21 -5.54
C GLU A 18 -3.99 47.45 -4.68
N GLU A 19 -5.06 46.69 -4.93
CA GLU A 19 -6.30 46.70 -4.16
C GLU A 19 -6.17 46.00 -2.78
N GLY A 20 -5.03 45.36 -2.49
CA GLY A 20 -4.74 44.73 -1.20
C GLY A 20 -5.42 43.38 -0.97
N TYR A 21 -6.01 42.76 -1.99
CA TYR A 21 -6.59 41.42 -1.88
C TYR A 21 -5.53 40.32 -1.80
N LEU A 22 -4.37 40.55 -2.39
CA LEU A 22 -3.23 39.63 -2.43
C LEU A 22 -1.97 40.32 -1.94
N TYR A 23 -1.08 39.53 -1.33
CA TYR A 23 0.22 39.97 -0.84
C TYR A 23 1.31 39.06 -1.39
N CYS A 24 2.41 39.67 -1.83
CA CYS A 24 3.62 38.96 -2.19
C CYS A 24 4.45 38.73 -0.94
N ILE A 25 4.77 37.47 -0.63
CA ILE A 25 5.62 37.10 0.51
C ILE A 25 7.01 36.79 -0.03
N GLU A 26 7.98 37.58 0.41
CA GLU A 26 9.38 37.46 0.01
C GLU A 26 10.25 37.21 1.24
N ASP A 27 11.35 36.48 1.03
CA ASP A 27 12.49 36.51 1.94
C ASP A 27 13.45 37.65 1.52
N ASP A 28 14.47 37.90 2.34
CA ASP A 28 15.50 38.92 2.07
C ASP A 28 16.44 38.57 0.89
N SER A 29 16.10 37.56 0.08
CA SER A 29 16.94 37.12 -1.03
C SER A 29 16.62 37.84 -2.34
N SER A 30 17.69 38.26 -3.03
CA SER A 30 17.62 38.89 -4.34
C SER A 30 16.98 37.98 -5.38
N THR A 31 16.03 38.52 -6.15
CA THR A 31 15.33 37.80 -7.23
C THR A 31 16.26 37.41 -8.39
N TYR A 32 17.27 38.25 -8.65
CA TYR A 32 18.28 38.04 -9.69
C TYR A 32 19.62 38.62 -9.23
N GLU A 33 20.70 37.81 -9.23
CA GLU A 33 22.07 38.28 -9.02
C GLU A 33 22.85 38.13 -10.34
N ARG A 34 23.36 39.24 -10.88
CA ARG A 34 23.94 39.35 -12.24
C ARG A 34 25.14 38.42 -12.51
N ASN A 35 25.73 37.86 -11.45
CA ASN A 35 26.87 36.94 -11.48
C ASN A 35 26.52 35.52 -11.00
N ASP A 36 25.26 35.28 -10.66
CA ASP A 36 24.73 33.99 -10.23
C ASP A 36 23.93 33.39 -11.39
N TYR A 37 24.24 32.15 -11.78
CA TYR A 37 23.50 31.42 -12.81
C TYR A 37 22.15 30.86 -12.28
N GLU A 38 21.72 31.34 -11.12
CA GLU A 38 20.52 30.92 -10.40
C GLU A 38 19.56 32.09 -10.22
N GLU A 39 18.29 31.85 -10.52
CA GLU A 39 17.25 32.87 -10.47
C GLU A 39 16.15 32.43 -9.50
N LYS A 40 15.64 33.35 -8.68
CA LYS A 40 14.42 33.15 -7.91
C LYS A 40 13.25 33.59 -8.77
N ILE A 41 12.61 32.61 -9.42
CA ILE A 41 11.51 32.86 -10.37
C ILE A 41 10.15 32.56 -9.75
N ASP A 42 10.13 31.69 -8.74
CA ASP A 42 8.91 31.33 -8.02
C ASP A 42 8.53 32.46 -7.05
N TRP A 43 7.24 32.76 -6.96
CA TRP A 43 6.67 33.79 -6.08
C TRP A 43 5.65 33.15 -5.15
N ILE A 44 5.61 33.60 -3.89
CA ILE A 44 4.59 33.20 -2.92
C ILE A 44 3.58 34.34 -2.83
N ILE A 45 2.33 34.06 -3.20
CA ILE A 45 1.25 35.04 -3.15
C ILE A 45 0.15 34.47 -2.26
N ALA A 46 -0.28 35.26 -1.28
CA ALA A 46 -1.31 34.85 -0.33
C ALA A 46 -2.33 35.96 -0.12
N SER A 47 -3.59 35.58 0.15
CA SER A 47 -4.61 36.51 0.64
C SER A 47 -4.30 36.92 2.09
N GLN A 48 -4.79 38.08 2.52
CA GLN A 48 -4.58 38.60 3.88
C GLN A 48 -4.80 37.57 5.01
N PRO A 49 -5.89 36.75 5.02
CA PRO A 49 -6.11 35.79 6.11
C PRO A 49 -5.11 34.62 6.13
N LEU A 50 -4.48 34.31 4.99
CA LEU A 50 -3.47 33.24 4.91
C LEU A 50 -2.09 33.73 5.32
N LEU A 51 -1.83 35.03 5.21
CA LEU A 51 -0.55 35.65 5.56
C LEU A 51 -0.14 35.32 7.00
N THR A 52 -1.09 35.35 7.94
CA THR A 52 -0.85 35.07 9.36
C THR A 52 -0.47 33.62 9.65
N PHE A 53 -0.71 32.70 8.72
CA PHE A 53 -0.37 31.28 8.87
C PHE A 53 0.93 30.90 8.18
N ILE A 54 1.50 31.79 7.37
CA ILE A 54 2.73 31.53 6.61
C ILE A 54 3.94 32.03 7.42
N SER A 55 4.93 31.16 7.57
CA SER A 55 6.19 31.47 8.25
C SER A 55 7.37 30.77 7.56
N ASN A 56 8.60 31.08 8.00
CA ASN A 56 9.84 30.40 7.57
C ASN A 56 10.01 30.33 6.04
N VAL A 57 9.76 31.46 5.36
CA VAL A 57 9.99 31.58 3.92
C VAL A 57 11.50 31.68 3.67
N GLU A 58 12.05 30.71 2.95
CA GLU A 58 13.49 30.64 2.67
C GLU A 58 13.76 30.24 1.22
N THR A 59 14.67 30.96 0.57
CA THR A 59 15.25 30.62 -0.73
C THR A 59 16.52 29.80 -0.57
N HIS A 60 16.53 28.60 -1.16
CA HIS A 60 17.65 27.67 -1.08
C HIS A 60 18.48 27.66 -2.36
N PRO A 61 19.79 27.33 -2.29
CA PRO A 61 20.60 27.14 -3.48
C PRO A 61 20.15 25.90 -4.27
N THR A 62 20.32 25.91 -5.60
CA THR A 62 19.90 24.77 -6.42
C THR A 62 20.61 23.46 -6.02
N ILE A 63 19.90 22.34 -6.16
CA ILE A 63 20.44 21.00 -5.94
C ILE A 63 20.74 20.34 -7.29
N GLY A 64 22.03 20.32 -7.67
CA GLY A 64 22.49 19.46 -8.76
C GLY A 64 22.23 19.97 -10.16
N SER A 65 22.17 21.29 -10.34
CA SER A 65 22.24 21.93 -11.66
C SER A 65 23.23 23.09 -11.61
N THR A 66 23.86 23.42 -12.74
CA THR A 66 24.74 24.59 -12.87
C THR A 66 23.93 25.89 -13.00
N SER A 67 22.75 25.79 -13.63
CA SER A 67 21.76 26.86 -13.76
C SER A 67 20.38 26.35 -13.37
N GLY A 68 19.54 27.20 -12.77
CA GLY A 68 18.18 26.81 -12.44
C GLY A 68 17.49 27.69 -11.43
N HIS A 69 16.22 27.35 -11.18
CA HIS A 69 15.36 28.05 -10.24
C HIS A 69 15.76 27.71 -8.81
N LYS A 70 16.00 28.74 -7.99
CA LYS A 70 16.23 28.56 -6.55
C LYS A 70 14.94 28.05 -5.90
N PRO A 71 14.95 26.87 -5.25
CA PRO A 71 13.76 26.37 -4.57
C PRO A 71 13.39 27.25 -3.37
N LEU A 72 12.09 27.49 -3.21
CA LEU A 72 11.51 28.17 -2.06
C LEU A 72 10.89 27.15 -1.10
N THR A 73 11.10 27.34 0.20
CA THR A 73 10.38 26.64 1.25
C THR A 73 9.59 27.64 2.07
N LEU A 74 8.43 27.22 2.57
CA LEU A 74 7.60 27.97 3.50
C LEU A 74 6.87 26.98 4.41
N GLU A 75 6.49 27.43 5.59
CA GLU A 75 5.67 26.67 6.52
C GLU A 75 4.28 27.29 6.60
N ILE A 76 3.24 26.44 6.55
CA ILE A 76 1.86 26.86 6.77
C ILE A 76 1.33 26.18 8.01
N SER A 77 1.11 26.97 9.06
CA SER A 77 0.60 26.48 10.34
C SER A 77 -0.92 26.36 10.30
N ILE A 78 -1.39 25.28 9.66
CA ILE A 78 -2.79 24.89 9.69
C ILE A 78 -2.94 23.96 10.89
N GLY A 79 -3.82 24.28 11.85
CA GLY A 79 -4.09 23.48 13.06
C GLY A 79 -4.72 22.10 12.81
N VAL A 80 -4.35 21.45 11.70
CA VAL A 80 -4.74 20.11 11.33
C VAL A 80 -3.70 19.16 11.90
N GLU A 81 -4.13 18.20 12.71
CA GLU A 81 -3.27 17.10 13.10
C GLU A 81 -2.81 16.35 11.86
N HIS A 82 -1.53 16.52 11.51
CA HIS A 82 -0.90 15.73 10.48
C HIS A 82 -0.85 14.29 10.96
N LYS A 83 -1.79 13.43 10.54
CA LYS A 83 -1.68 11.98 10.76
C LYS A 83 -0.38 11.52 10.11
N PRO A 84 0.68 11.19 10.89
CA PRO A 84 1.91 10.74 10.28
C PRO A 84 1.57 9.50 9.46
N THR A 85 2.05 9.44 8.22
CA THR A 85 2.00 8.19 7.45
C THR A 85 2.76 7.14 8.25
N SER A 86 2.03 6.32 9.00
CA SER A 86 2.63 5.25 9.78
C SER A 86 3.37 4.35 8.81
N PRO A 87 4.68 4.10 9.02
CA PRO A 87 5.45 3.28 8.11
C PRO A 87 4.77 1.92 8.05
N ARG A 88 4.36 1.49 6.84
CA ARG A 88 3.69 0.21 6.67
C ARG A 88 4.64 -0.89 7.14
N THR A 89 4.32 -1.51 8.27
CA THR A 89 5.05 -2.67 8.78
C THR A 89 4.45 -3.91 8.17
N SER A 90 5.29 -4.81 7.68
CA SER A 90 4.84 -6.08 7.11
C SER A 90 5.80 -7.21 7.51
N PHE A 91 5.28 -8.42 7.61
CA PHE A 91 6.08 -9.61 7.90
C PHE A 91 7.16 -9.83 6.83
N SER A 92 8.41 -9.95 7.26
CA SER A 92 9.53 -10.27 6.39
C SER A 92 9.76 -11.77 6.35
N PHE A 93 9.11 -12.44 5.40
CA PHE A 93 9.25 -13.88 5.20
C PHE A 93 10.66 -14.31 4.75
N LYS A 94 11.47 -13.38 4.25
CA LYS A 94 12.88 -13.65 3.94
C LYS A 94 13.75 -13.77 5.19
N ALA A 95 13.37 -13.08 6.27
CA ALA A 95 14.05 -13.11 7.56
C ALA A 95 13.33 -14.03 8.57
N ALA A 96 12.44 -14.91 8.10
CA ALA A 96 11.67 -15.80 8.96
C ALA A 96 12.56 -16.93 9.52
N ASN A 97 12.45 -17.19 10.82
CA ASN A 97 13.07 -18.35 11.43
C ASN A 97 12.11 -19.55 11.33
N TRP A 98 12.22 -20.31 10.24
CA TRP A 98 11.28 -21.41 9.96
C TRP A 98 11.42 -22.62 10.89
N SER A 99 12.59 -22.86 11.51
CA SER A 99 12.72 -23.91 12.52
C SER A 99 11.96 -23.54 13.79
N LYS A 100 12.07 -22.29 14.25
CA LYS A 100 11.25 -21.76 15.34
C LYS A 100 9.76 -21.78 15.00
N PHE A 101 9.41 -21.38 13.78
CA PHE A 101 8.02 -21.43 13.31
C PHE A 101 7.46 -22.85 13.39
N ARG A 102 8.18 -23.87 12.93
CA ARG A 102 7.68 -25.26 12.94
C ARG A 102 7.58 -25.83 14.36
N LYS A 103 8.49 -25.48 15.26
CA LYS A 103 8.48 -25.98 16.64
C LYS A 103 7.20 -25.59 17.39
N ILE A 104 6.78 -24.33 17.26
CA ILE A 104 5.65 -23.80 18.06
C ILE A 104 4.32 -24.55 17.79
N PRO A 105 3.82 -24.69 16.54
CA PRO A 105 2.61 -25.45 16.27
C PRO A 105 2.79 -26.93 16.59
N ASN A 106 3.98 -27.50 16.42
CA ASN A 106 4.23 -28.90 16.76
C ASN A 106 4.10 -29.17 18.27
N ASP A 107 4.50 -28.22 19.11
CA ASP A 107 4.36 -28.34 20.56
C ASP A 107 2.93 -27.99 21.00
N GLN A 108 2.33 -26.94 20.41
CA GLN A 108 0.99 -26.49 20.80
C GLN A 108 -0.12 -27.45 20.35
N LEU A 109 -0.03 -28.00 19.15
CA LEU A 109 -1.08 -28.88 18.63
C LEU A 109 -1.13 -30.23 19.38
N GLN A 110 -0.01 -30.70 19.94
CA GLN A 110 0.03 -31.86 20.86
C GLN A 110 -0.87 -31.70 22.09
N LEU A 111 -1.10 -30.46 22.54
CA LEU A 111 -1.93 -30.18 23.71
C LEU A 111 -3.41 -30.46 23.45
N TRP A 112 -3.82 -30.64 22.19
CA TRP A 112 -5.19 -31.02 21.89
C TRP A 112 -5.44 -32.47 22.31
N ASN A 113 -6.38 -32.67 23.22
CA ASN A 113 -6.74 -34.00 23.68
C ASN A 113 -7.40 -34.80 22.54
N GLN A 114 -6.70 -35.82 22.04
CA GLN A 114 -7.14 -36.68 20.94
C GLN A 114 -8.40 -37.50 21.25
N SER A 115 -8.78 -37.65 22.53
CA SER A 115 -10.05 -38.30 22.89
C SER A 115 -11.29 -37.44 22.64
N ARG A 116 -11.10 -36.13 22.36
CA ARG A 116 -12.21 -35.23 22.02
C ARG A 116 -12.73 -35.51 20.62
N THR A 117 -13.93 -36.09 20.56
CA THR A 117 -14.68 -36.25 19.30
C THR A 117 -15.15 -34.89 18.77
N ILE A 118 -14.78 -34.53 17.55
CA ILE A 118 -15.21 -33.29 16.88
C ILE A 118 -16.41 -33.62 16.00
N ASN A 119 -17.60 -33.65 16.62
CA ASN A 119 -18.86 -34.09 16.01
C ASN A 119 -20.01 -33.07 16.12
N THR A 120 -19.73 -31.87 16.64
CA THR A 120 -20.71 -30.78 16.74
C THR A 120 -20.15 -29.50 16.10
N THR A 121 -21.04 -28.60 15.71
CA THR A 121 -20.67 -27.31 15.11
C THR A 121 -19.79 -26.46 16.04
N MET A 122 -20.13 -26.42 17.33
CA MET A 122 -19.36 -25.70 18.35
C MET A 122 -17.92 -26.23 18.50
N LYS A 123 -17.75 -27.57 18.50
CA LYS A 123 -16.41 -28.18 18.58
C LYS A 123 -15.58 -27.92 17.32
N ILE A 124 -16.21 -27.83 16.14
CA ILE A 124 -15.52 -27.45 14.91
C ILE A 124 -14.98 -26.02 15.02
N GLU A 125 -15.79 -25.08 15.54
CA GLU A 125 -15.35 -23.69 15.74
C GLU A 125 -14.18 -23.60 16.73
N GLU A 126 -14.30 -24.25 17.88
CA GLU A 126 -13.24 -24.30 18.89
C GLU A 126 -11.95 -24.88 18.32
N TYR A 127 -12.05 -25.98 17.56
CA TYR A 127 -10.90 -26.66 17.01
C TYR A 127 -10.24 -25.87 15.86
N ASN A 128 -11.04 -25.25 14.98
CA ASN A 128 -10.54 -24.33 13.96
C ASN A 128 -9.84 -23.12 14.59
N MET A 129 -10.42 -22.56 15.64
CA MET A 129 -9.84 -21.44 16.38
C MET A 129 -8.53 -21.83 17.06
N PHE A 130 -8.46 -23.03 17.66
CA PHE A 130 -7.26 -23.57 18.26
C PHE A 130 -6.11 -23.69 17.24
N ILE A 131 -6.36 -24.31 16.08
CA ILE A 131 -5.36 -24.43 15.00
C ILE A 131 -4.95 -23.05 14.48
N THR A 132 -5.92 -22.15 14.26
CA THR A 132 -5.67 -20.79 13.79
C THR A 132 -4.78 -20.02 14.75
N ASN A 133 -5.10 -20.05 16.05
CA ASN A 133 -4.31 -19.36 17.08
C ASN A 133 -2.88 -19.91 17.19
N SER A 134 -2.72 -21.23 17.11
CA SER A 134 -1.40 -21.87 17.10
C SER A 134 -0.52 -21.35 15.95
N LEU A 135 -1.08 -21.24 14.74
CA LEU A 135 -0.38 -20.69 13.58
C LEU A 135 -0.08 -19.19 13.71
N LEU A 136 -0.98 -18.41 14.29
CA LEU A 136 -0.78 -16.97 14.50
C LEU A 136 0.31 -16.69 15.53
N VAL A 137 0.32 -17.42 16.65
CA VAL A 137 1.38 -17.33 17.68
C VAL A 137 2.74 -17.68 17.09
N ALA A 138 2.82 -18.78 16.34
CA ALA A 138 4.04 -19.19 15.65
C ALA A 138 4.52 -18.12 14.65
N THR A 139 3.59 -17.54 13.88
CA THR A 139 3.88 -16.49 12.90
C THR A 139 4.48 -15.25 13.58
N GLN A 140 3.85 -14.79 14.67
CA GLN A 140 4.32 -13.61 15.40
C GLN A 140 5.68 -13.84 16.08
N ALA A 141 5.92 -15.03 16.61
CA ALA A 141 7.16 -15.36 17.32
C ALA A 141 8.36 -15.62 16.38
N ALA A 142 8.12 -16.08 15.16
CA ALA A 142 9.16 -16.54 14.23
C ALA A 142 9.42 -15.59 13.06
N ILE A 143 8.49 -14.69 12.74
CA ILE A 143 8.59 -13.83 11.56
C ILE A 143 8.63 -12.35 11.99
N PRO A 144 9.76 -11.65 11.79
CA PRO A 144 9.86 -10.25 12.19
C PRO A 144 9.02 -9.36 11.28
N LYS A 145 8.37 -8.34 11.87
CA LYS A 145 7.73 -7.25 11.14
C LYS A 145 8.75 -6.16 10.86
N LEU A 146 9.03 -5.91 9.58
CA LEU A 146 9.95 -4.85 9.14
C LEU A 146 9.17 -3.68 8.56
N LYS A 147 9.69 -2.46 8.74
CA LYS A 147 9.20 -1.28 8.03
C LYS A 147 9.47 -1.45 6.53
N GLN A 148 8.46 -1.28 5.70
CA GLN A 148 8.66 -1.25 4.25
C GLN A 148 9.46 0.00 3.89
N ALA A 149 10.72 -0.19 3.52
CA ALA A 149 11.51 0.87 2.94
C ALA A 149 10.90 1.23 1.56
N THR A 150 10.46 2.48 1.39
CA THR A 150 10.30 3.02 0.06
C THR A 150 11.69 3.08 -0.54
N SER A 151 11.99 2.20 -1.50
CA SER A 151 13.22 2.29 -2.29
C SER A 151 13.18 3.61 -3.04
N SER A 152 13.76 4.64 -2.42
CA SER A 152 14.17 5.84 -3.12
C SER A 152 15.44 5.52 -3.90
N TYR A 153 15.67 6.30 -4.94
CA TYR A 153 16.97 6.39 -5.56
C TYR A 153 18.00 6.75 -4.49
N ILE A 154 19.01 5.88 -4.30
CA ILE A 154 20.07 6.07 -3.31
C ILE A 154 21.23 6.75 -4.02
N ILE A 155 21.53 7.99 -3.63
CA ILE A 155 22.74 8.70 -4.06
C ILE A 155 23.98 8.10 -3.39
N SER A 156 25.10 8.11 -4.12
CA SER A 156 26.38 7.61 -3.65
C SER A 156 26.91 8.42 -2.47
N GLU A 157 27.80 7.83 -1.68
CA GLU A 157 28.43 8.53 -0.54
C GLU A 157 29.26 9.72 -1.02
N ALA A 158 29.91 9.61 -2.19
CA ALA A 158 30.60 10.70 -2.85
C ALA A 158 29.66 11.89 -3.13
N THR A 159 28.48 11.63 -3.71
CA THR A 159 27.45 12.65 -3.95
C THR A 159 26.97 13.28 -2.64
N ARG A 160 26.75 12.50 -1.58
CA ARG A 160 26.36 13.05 -0.25
C ARG A 160 27.42 13.96 0.35
N SER A 161 28.69 13.57 0.24
CA SER A 161 29.82 14.39 0.68
C SER A 161 29.84 15.71 -0.08
N LEU A 162 29.70 15.67 -1.41
CA LEU A 162 29.63 16.88 -2.25
C LEU A 162 28.45 17.80 -1.88
N ILE A 163 27.29 17.26 -1.52
CA ILE A 163 26.15 18.07 -1.02
C ILE A 163 26.55 18.82 0.26
N LYS A 164 27.15 18.12 1.23
CA LYS A 164 27.57 18.70 2.51
C LYS A 164 28.60 19.82 2.28
N THR A 165 29.65 19.54 1.51
CA THR A 165 30.71 20.51 1.21
C THR A 165 30.18 21.73 0.44
N LYS A 166 29.30 21.51 -0.55
CA LYS A 166 28.63 22.60 -1.27
C LYS A 166 27.84 23.50 -0.31
N HIS A 167 27.07 22.93 0.61
CA HIS A 167 26.29 23.70 1.60
C HIS A 167 27.16 24.43 2.62
N GLN A 168 28.29 23.84 3.03
CA GLN A 168 29.25 24.49 3.93
C GLN A 168 29.81 25.77 3.31
N HIS A 169 30.33 25.70 2.08
CA HIS A 169 30.86 26.88 1.38
C HIS A 169 29.77 27.90 1.08
N TYR A 170 28.55 27.46 0.72
CA TYR A 170 27.42 28.38 0.52
C TYR A 170 27.13 29.19 1.80
N ARG A 171 27.05 28.53 2.96
CA ARG A 171 26.78 29.20 4.24
C ARG A 171 27.89 30.18 4.62
N ARG A 172 29.16 29.81 4.43
CA ARG A 172 30.31 30.70 4.70
C ARG A 172 30.32 31.90 3.77
N TRP A 173 30.11 31.68 2.47
CA TRP A 173 30.00 32.74 1.49
C TRP A 173 28.87 33.73 1.83
N ARG A 174 27.68 33.23 2.21
CA ARG A 174 26.55 34.10 2.59
C ARG A 174 26.76 34.86 3.90
N LYS A 175 27.61 34.35 4.81
CA LYS A 175 27.91 34.98 6.09
C LYS A 175 29.01 36.03 5.97
N ASP A 176 30.13 35.64 5.36
CA ASP A 176 31.39 36.40 5.42
C ASP A 176 31.71 37.12 4.09
N GLY A 177 30.95 36.85 3.01
CA GLY A 177 31.10 37.50 1.71
C GLY A 177 32.37 37.16 0.93
N GLN A 178 33.17 36.20 1.40
CA GLN A 178 34.49 35.86 0.84
C GLN A 178 34.39 35.27 -0.59
N GLU A 179 35.18 35.82 -1.52
CA GLU A 179 35.19 35.35 -2.92
C GLU A 179 35.78 33.93 -3.06
N THR A 180 36.66 33.52 -2.14
CA THR A 180 37.22 32.16 -2.09
C THR A 180 36.14 31.11 -1.83
N ASP A 181 35.25 31.34 -0.87
CA ASP A 181 34.13 30.44 -0.57
C ASP A 181 33.11 30.40 -1.72
N LYS A 182 32.92 31.52 -2.42
CA LYS A 182 32.09 31.58 -3.63
C LYS A 182 32.67 30.71 -4.75
N GLN A 183 33.96 30.81 -5.03
CA GLN A 183 34.64 29.96 -6.03
C GLN A 183 34.55 28.48 -5.67
N LEU A 184 34.76 28.13 -4.39
CA LEU A 184 34.63 26.76 -3.90
C LEU A 184 33.19 26.27 -4.02
N TYR A 185 32.18 27.08 -3.67
CA TYR A 185 30.77 26.75 -3.87
C TYR A 185 30.47 26.37 -5.33
N TYR A 186 30.88 27.18 -6.31
CA TYR A 186 30.66 26.87 -7.73
C TYR A 186 31.42 25.63 -8.20
N LYS A 187 32.66 25.42 -7.73
CA LYS A 187 33.44 24.21 -8.00
C LYS A 187 32.68 22.96 -7.52
N TYR A 188 32.23 22.97 -6.26
CA TYR A 188 31.52 21.83 -5.68
C TYR A 188 30.11 21.65 -6.26
N LYS A 189 29.47 22.72 -6.73
CA LYS A 189 28.20 22.66 -7.47
C LYS A 189 28.36 21.93 -8.81
N LEU A 190 29.41 22.23 -9.58
CA LEU A 190 29.72 21.54 -10.82
C LEU A 190 30.03 20.05 -10.58
N LEU A 191 30.88 19.76 -9.60
CA LEU A 191 31.20 18.38 -9.20
C LEU A 191 29.95 17.61 -8.77
N LEU A 192 29.08 18.23 -7.96
CA LEU A 192 27.82 17.63 -7.53
C LEU A 192 26.91 17.33 -8.73
N THR A 193 26.80 18.24 -9.68
CA THR A 193 25.98 18.07 -10.89
C THR A 193 26.46 16.87 -11.71
N ASN A 194 27.78 16.73 -11.90
CA ASN A 194 28.37 15.59 -12.60
C ASN A 194 28.19 14.29 -11.82
N SER A 195 28.40 14.31 -10.50
CA SER A 195 28.22 13.15 -9.63
C SER A 195 26.77 12.64 -9.67
N LEU A 196 25.78 13.54 -9.61
CA LEU A 196 24.37 13.18 -9.74
C LEU A 196 24.02 12.61 -11.12
N ARG A 197 24.61 13.12 -12.20
CA ARG A 197 24.44 12.55 -13.54
C ARG A 197 25.00 11.13 -13.62
N ASN A 198 26.18 10.90 -13.04
CA ASN A 198 26.80 9.58 -13.00
C ASN A 198 25.99 8.61 -12.15
N ASP A 199 25.61 8.98 -10.93
CA ASP A 199 24.76 8.15 -10.07
C ASP A 199 23.45 7.75 -10.78
N ARG A 200 22.82 8.66 -11.55
CA ARG A 200 21.59 8.36 -12.33
C ARG A 200 21.87 7.37 -13.46
N LYS A 201 22.96 7.57 -14.19
CA LYS A 201 23.39 6.70 -15.29
C LYS A 201 23.70 5.29 -14.78
N ASP A 202 24.42 5.18 -13.66
CA ASP A 202 24.80 3.91 -13.07
C ASP A 202 23.58 3.20 -12.49
N HIS A 203 22.70 3.91 -11.79
CA HIS A 203 21.41 3.35 -11.36
C HIS A 203 20.60 2.77 -12.52
N TYR A 204 20.51 3.51 -13.64
CA TYR A 204 19.80 3.04 -14.82
C TYR A 204 20.45 1.81 -15.46
N LYS A 205 21.80 1.80 -15.57
CA LYS A 205 22.56 0.65 -16.07
C LYS A 205 22.33 -0.60 -15.20
N THR A 206 22.46 -0.48 -13.88
CA THR A 206 22.24 -1.58 -12.94
C THR A 206 20.80 -2.06 -12.98
N LEU A 207 19.84 -1.14 -13.08
CA LEU A 207 18.44 -1.51 -13.25
C LEU A 207 18.26 -2.32 -14.54
N MET A 208 18.77 -1.83 -15.67
CA MET A 208 18.57 -2.48 -16.97
C MET A 208 19.25 -3.84 -17.04
N SER A 209 20.49 -3.98 -16.55
CA SER A 209 21.17 -5.27 -16.48
C SER A 209 20.41 -6.28 -15.62
N SER A 210 19.87 -5.84 -14.47
CA SER A 210 19.05 -6.69 -13.59
C SER A 210 17.72 -7.14 -14.23
N LEU A 211 17.19 -6.36 -15.18
CA LEU A 211 15.98 -6.71 -15.91
C LEU A 211 16.27 -7.70 -17.05
N CYS A 212 17.36 -7.51 -17.79
CA CYS A 212 17.77 -8.42 -18.86
C CYS A 212 18.05 -9.85 -18.37
N GLN A 213 18.50 -10.01 -17.12
CA GLN A 213 18.74 -11.32 -16.50
C GLN A 213 17.45 -12.06 -16.09
N LYS A 214 16.28 -11.41 -16.18
CA LYS A 214 15.00 -11.98 -15.74
C LYS A 214 14.15 -12.40 -16.93
N LYS A 215 13.30 -13.40 -16.72
CA LYS A 215 12.28 -13.79 -17.70
C LYS A 215 11.41 -12.57 -18.08
N MET A 216 11.14 -12.41 -19.38
CA MET A 216 10.43 -11.25 -19.95
C MET A 216 9.07 -11.01 -19.30
N PHE A 217 8.35 -12.08 -18.92
CA PHE A 217 7.05 -12.01 -18.24
C PHE A 217 7.13 -11.98 -16.71
N SER A 218 8.30 -11.73 -16.12
CA SER A 218 8.43 -11.63 -14.67
C SER A 218 7.73 -10.38 -14.12
N GLU A 219 7.17 -10.51 -12.91
CA GLU A 219 6.49 -9.42 -12.21
C GLU A 219 7.38 -8.17 -12.11
N SER A 220 8.68 -8.33 -11.83
CA SER A 220 9.59 -7.20 -11.70
C SER A 220 9.84 -6.43 -13.00
N VAL A 221 9.83 -7.11 -14.16
CA VAL A 221 9.96 -6.44 -15.46
C VAL A 221 8.72 -5.60 -15.74
N TRP A 222 7.54 -6.20 -15.61
CA TRP A 222 6.27 -5.50 -15.86
C TRP A 222 6.00 -4.37 -14.86
N LEU A 223 6.35 -4.53 -13.58
CA LEU A 223 6.27 -3.44 -12.60
C LEU A 223 7.16 -2.26 -12.99
N THR A 224 8.34 -2.52 -13.55
CA THR A 224 9.28 -1.47 -13.97
C THR A 224 8.80 -0.75 -15.23
N VAL A 225 8.33 -1.50 -16.24
CA VAL A 225 7.70 -0.94 -17.45
C VAL A 225 6.52 -0.04 -17.10
N ARG A 226 5.65 -0.46 -16.18
CA ARG A 226 4.52 0.36 -15.72
C ARG A 226 4.96 1.65 -15.03
N LYS A 227 6.09 1.66 -14.31
CA LYS A 227 6.66 2.88 -13.72
C LYS A 227 7.11 3.85 -14.81
N PHE A 228 7.82 3.37 -15.83
CA PHE A 228 8.28 4.22 -16.95
C PHE A 228 7.13 4.84 -17.73
N HIS A 229 6.08 4.08 -18.03
CA HIS A 229 4.92 4.62 -18.74
C HIS A 229 4.00 5.49 -17.87
N GLN A 230 4.31 5.68 -16.58
CA GLN A 230 3.45 6.37 -15.60
C GLN A 230 2.00 5.85 -15.55
N LYS A 231 1.73 4.66 -16.11
CA LYS A 231 0.40 4.01 -16.16
C LYS A 231 -0.04 3.43 -14.83
N ARG A 232 0.63 3.78 -13.72
CA ARG A 232 0.24 3.33 -12.39
C ARG A 232 -0.97 4.13 -11.93
N ILE A 233 -2.15 3.56 -12.10
CA ILE A 233 -3.37 4.09 -11.47
C ILE A 233 -3.17 3.98 -9.96
N LYS A 234 -2.92 5.11 -9.29
CA LYS A 234 -2.92 5.17 -7.83
C LYS A 234 -4.34 4.84 -7.36
N GLN A 235 -4.48 3.66 -6.77
CA GLN A 235 -5.69 3.19 -6.08
C GLN A 235 -5.85 4.03 -4.81
N SER A 236 -6.39 5.23 -4.96
CA SER A 236 -6.76 6.11 -3.86
C SER A 236 -8.26 6.27 -3.86
N PHE A 237 -8.84 6.28 -2.67
CA PHE A 237 -10.23 6.63 -2.49
C PHE A 237 -10.40 8.16 -2.64
N PRO A 238 -11.56 8.62 -3.13
CA PRO A 238 -11.83 10.05 -3.21
C PRO A 238 -12.00 10.63 -1.80
N ARG A 239 -11.87 11.96 -1.68
CA ARG A 239 -12.20 12.67 -0.45
C ARG A 239 -13.69 12.52 -0.11
N ILE A 240 -14.54 12.57 -1.14
CA ILE A 240 -15.99 12.46 -1.05
C ILE A 240 -16.47 11.32 -1.95
N MET A 241 -17.35 10.49 -1.43
CA MET A 241 -18.06 9.46 -2.18
C MET A 241 -19.56 9.75 -2.14
N LYS A 242 -20.27 9.47 -3.24
CA LYS A 242 -21.70 9.73 -3.36
C LYS A 242 -22.42 8.47 -3.81
N TYR A 243 -23.55 8.16 -3.18
CA TYR A 243 -24.46 7.09 -3.57
C TYR A 243 -25.83 7.36 -2.96
N ASN A 244 -26.92 7.21 -3.73
CA ASN A 244 -28.31 7.39 -3.25
C ASN A 244 -28.52 8.64 -2.37
N ASN A 245 -28.04 9.81 -2.82
CA ASN A 245 -28.05 11.10 -2.09
C ASN A 245 -27.25 11.13 -0.77
N ILE A 246 -26.61 10.03 -0.38
CA ILE A 246 -25.67 9.97 0.75
C ILE A 246 -24.31 10.48 0.29
N VAL A 247 -23.74 11.41 1.06
CA VAL A 247 -22.40 11.95 0.84
C VAL A 247 -21.49 11.43 1.96
N ALA A 248 -20.59 10.52 1.63
CA ALA A 248 -19.66 9.92 2.57
C ALA A 248 -18.29 10.62 2.53
N THR A 249 -17.83 11.05 3.70
CA THR A 249 -16.55 11.77 3.86
C THR A 249 -15.57 10.99 4.73
N SER A 250 -16.04 10.30 5.76
CA SER A 250 -15.22 9.45 6.63
C SER A 250 -14.95 8.08 6.00
N GLU A 251 -13.90 7.38 6.44
CA GLU A 251 -13.57 6.04 5.94
C GLU A 251 -14.67 5.01 6.26
N LYS A 252 -15.29 5.14 7.45
CA LYS A 252 -16.40 4.28 7.87
C LYS A 252 -17.66 4.53 7.04
N GLU A 253 -18.03 5.78 6.80
CA GLU A 253 -19.15 6.11 5.91
C GLU A 253 -18.93 5.59 4.50
N LYS A 254 -17.71 5.74 3.97
CA LYS A 254 -17.36 5.20 2.64
C LYS A 254 -17.51 3.69 2.59
N ALA A 255 -17.03 2.98 3.60
CA ALA A 255 -17.18 1.53 3.70
C ALA A 255 -18.66 1.11 3.73
N ASN A 256 -19.50 1.83 4.48
CA ASN A 256 -20.94 1.59 4.53
C ASN A 256 -21.61 1.84 3.17
N VAL A 257 -21.28 2.94 2.49
CA VAL A 257 -21.79 3.24 1.15
C VAL A 257 -21.43 2.14 0.15
N PHE A 258 -20.21 1.60 0.22
CA PHE A 258 -19.84 0.44 -0.59
C PHE A 258 -20.64 -0.82 -0.22
N ALA A 259 -20.79 -1.10 1.07
CA ALA A 259 -21.55 -2.27 1.53
C ALA A 259 -23.01 -2.21 1.05
N GLU A 260 -23.66 -1.05 1.19
CA GLU A 260 -25.02 -0.80 0.73
C GLU A 260 -25.12 -0.97 -0.79
N PHE A 261 -24.23 -0.34 -1.57
CA PHE A 261 -24.20 -0.51 -3.02
C PHE A 261 -24.03 -1.98 -3.43
N PHE A 262 -23.09 -2.70 -2.83
CA PHE A 262 -22.88 -4.11 -3.19
C PHE A 262 -24.06 -4.98 -2.79
N GLN A 263 -24.68 -4.73 -1.63
CA GLN A 263 -25.85 -5.47 -1.19
C GLN A 263 -27.06 -5.21 -2.09
N SER A 264 -27.25 -3.98 -2.57
CA SER A 264 -28.44 -3.56 -3.34
C SER A 264 -28.30 -3.74 -4.85
N GLU A 265 -27.11 -3.63 -5.42
CA GLU A 265 -26.92 -3.58 -6.88
C GLU A 265 -26.17 -4.78 -7.44
N ILE A 266 -25.33 -5.45 -6.63
CA ILE A 266 -24.48 -6.56 -7.08
C ILE A 266 -24.95 -7.90 -6.53
N TYR A 267 -25.22 -7.93 -5.22
CA TYR A 267 -25.64 -9.10 -4.48
C TYR A 267 -27.11 -9.06 -4.09
N ALA A 268 -27.85 -8.05 -4.56
CA ALA A 268 -29.30 -8.10 -4.41
C ALA A 268 -29.78 -9.37 -5.07
N ALA A 269 -30.52 -10.17 -4.32
CA ALA A 269 -31.32 -11.21 -4.92
C ALA A 269 -32.20 -10.50 -5.94
N PRO A 270 -32.09 -10.79 -7.24
CA PRO A 270 -33.01 -10.22 -8.19
C PRO A 270 -34.42 -10.53 -7.71
N ASN A 271 -35.26 -9.51 -7.54
CA ASN A 271 -36.69 -9.72 -7.32
C ASN A 271 -37.18 -10.58 -8.49
N ASN A 272 -37.37 -11.88 -8.25
CA ASN A 272 -37.87 -12.87 -9.19
C ASN A 272 -37.20 -12.94 -10.58
N THR A 273 -35.88 -12.78 -10.67
CA THR A 273 -35.16 -13.22 -11.88
C THR A 273 -34.00 -14.13 -11.52
N LEU A 274 -34.31 -15.40 -11.27
CA LEU A 274 -33.77 -16.52 -12.04
C LEU A 274 -34.32 -17.84 -11.49
N PRO A 275 -34.99 -18.66 -12.31
CA PRO A 275 -35.35 -20.04 -11.99
C PRO A 275 -34.19 -20.84 -11.39
N PHE A 276 -32.94 -20.43 -11.64
CA PHE A 276 -31.73 -21.10 -11.20
C PHE A 276 -31.50 -21.14 -9.67
N HIS A 277 -31.85 -20.10 -8.90
CA HIS A 277 -31.64 -20.17 -7.44
C HIS A 277 -32.70 -21.05 -6.77
N ASP A 278 -33.97 -20.90 -7.15
CA ASP A 278 -35.02 -21.81 -6.69
C ASP A 278 -34.82 -23.22 -7.24
N GLN A 279 -34.31 -23.40 -8.47
CA GLN A 279 -33.89 -24.70 -8.99
C GLN A 279 -32.72 -25.26 -8.22
N VAL A 280 -31.71 -24.48 -7.84
CA VAL A 280 -30.60 -24.96 -7.00
C VAL A 280 -31.12 -25.28 -5.61
N SER A 281 -31.94 -24.44 -4.99
CA SER A 281 -32.55 -24.71 -3.68
C SER A 281 -33.45 -25.94 -3.72
N ASN A 282 -34.28 -26.09 -4.76
CA ASN A 282 -35.14 -27.25 -4.97
C ASN A 282 -34.33 -28.49 -5.32
N GLN A 283 -33.28 -28.41 -6.14
CA GLN A 283 -32.37 -29.52 -6.42
C GLN A 283 -31.59 -29.91 -5.17
N VAL A 284 -31.11 -28.96 -4.38
CA VAL A 284 -30.45 -29.21 -3.09
C VAL A 284 -31.44 -29.86 -2.13
N ASN A 285 -32.69 -29.42 -2.07
CA ASN A 285 -33.73 -30.05 -1.26
C ASN A 285 -34.11 -31.44 -1.76
N VAL A 286 -34.21 -31.66 -3.07
CA VAL A 286 -34.44 -32.98 -3.69
C VAL A 286 -33.26 -33.91 -3.42
N ILE A 287 -32.02 -33.44 -3.56
CA ILE A 287 -30.81 -34.18 -3.20
C ILE A 287 -30.81 -34.48 -1.71
N ARG A 288 -31.10 -33.50 -0.85
CA ARG A 288 -31.17 -33.66 0.61
C ARG A 288 -32.20 -34.71 1.02
N ASN A 289 -33.39 -34.66 0.44
CA ASN A 289 -34.47 -35.63 0.68
C ASN A 289 -34.12 -37.02 0.12
N ARG A 290 -33.44 -37.11 -1.04
CA ARG A 290 -32.91 -38.38 -1.57
C ARG A 290 -31.79 -38.95 -0.68
N MET A 291 -30.92 -38.09 -0.15
CA MET A 291 -29.80 -38.48 0.71
C MET A 291 -30.26 -38.91 2.10
N GLN A 292 -31.37 -38.36 2.62
CA GLN A 292 -32.01 -38.84 3.85
C GLN A 292 -32.48 -40.31 3.74
N ASN A 293 -32.77 -40.79 2.53
CA ASN A 293 -33.16 -42.18 2.26
C ASN A 293 -31.98 -43.10 1.91
N THR A 294 -30.78 -42.57 1.68
CA THR A 294 -29.56 -43.36 1.49
C THR A 294 -28.68 -43.21 2.73
N ALA A 295 -28.88 -44.08 3.72
CA ALA A 295 -28.18 -44.06 4.99
C ALA A 295 -26.64 -44.23 4.91
N ASP A 296 -26.03 -44.24 3.73
CA ASP A 296 -24.64 -44.65 3.58
C ASP A 296 -23.90 -43.98 2.39
N ILE A 297 -24.11 -42.68 2.14
CA ILE A 297 -23.13 -41.93 1.34
C ILE A 297 -21.89 -41.68 2.21
N LYS A 298 -21.04 -42.72 2.29
CA LYS A 298 -19.73 -42.63 2.93
C LYS A 298 -18.82 -41.82 2.02
N TRP A 299 -18.70 -40.52 2.31
CA TRP A 299 -17.67 -39.69 1.71
C TRP A 299 -16.31 -40.35 1.91
N LYS A 300 -15.51 -40.44 0.85
CA LYS A 300 -14.12 -40.88 0.97
C LYS A 300 -13.43 -39.91 1.93
N LYS A 301 -12.87 -40.43 3.02
CA LYS A 301 -12.15 -39.62 4.00
C LYS A 301 -10.98 -38.92 3.30
N ILE A 302 -10.85 -37.63 3.59
CA ILE A 302 -9.71 -36.82 3.16
C ILE A 302 -8.46 -37.39 3.82
N THR A 303 -7.41 -37.64 3.05
CA THR A 303 -6.17 -38.23 3.58
C THR A 303 -5.10 -37.17 3.90
N PRO A 304 -4.15 -37.46 4.80
CA PRO A 304 -3.01 -36.58 5.07
C PRO A 304 -2.20 -36.24 3.80
N GLU A 305 -2.08 -37.17 2.86
CA GLU A 305 -1.38 -36.97 1.59
C GLU A 305 -2.09 -35.95 0.70
N GLU A 306 -3.43 -36.00 0.63
CA GLU A 306 -4.25 -35.03 -0.11
C GLU A 306 -4.06 -33.62 0.48
N VAL A 307 -4.16 -33.47 1.80
CA VAL A 307 -3.92 -32.19 2.49
C VAL A 307 -2.51 -31.68 2.20
N LYS A 308 -1.49 -32.53 2.37
CA LYS A 308 -0.08 -32.19 2.12
C LYS A 308 0.15 -31.76 0.68
N TRP A 309 -0.47 -32.43 -0.29
CA TRP A 309 -0.39 -32.06 -1.70
C TRP A 309 -0.96 -30.67 -1.94
N HIS A 310 -2.18 -30.40 -1.46
CA HIS A 310 -2.82 -29.09 -1.61
C HIS A 310 -2.05 -27.97 -0.92
N MET A 311 -1.50 -28.20 0.28
CA MET A 311 -0.69 -27.21 0.99
C MET A 311 0.55 -26.77 0.19
N LYS A 312 1.21 -27.69 -0.51
CA LYS A 312 2.37 -27.36 -1.37
C LYS A 312 1.96 -26.48 -2.57
N GLN A 313 0.77 -26.70 -3.11
CA GLN A 313 0.26 -26.01 -4.30
C GLN A 313 -0.29 -24.60 -4.03
N LEU A 314 -0.49 -24.22 -2.76
CA LEU A 314 -1.00 -22.89 -2.40
C LEU A 314 -0.24 -21.78 -3.13
N ARG A 315 -0.93 -20.79 -3.68
CA ARG A 315 -0.25 -19.60 -4.23
C ARG A 315 -0.07 -18.59 -3.11
N ASN A 316 1.05 -17.86 -3.10
CA ASN A 316 1.22 -16.79 -2.13
C ASN A 316 0.18 -15.70 -2.40
N SER A 317 -0.74 -15.48 -1.46
CA SER A 317 -1.81 -14.48 -1.54
C SER A 317 -1.79 -13.55 -0.33
N ALA A 318 -2.63 -12.52 -0.39
CA ALA A 318 -3.01 -11.76 0.81
C ALA A 318 -3.83 -12.65 1.76
N THR A 319 -3.83 -12.29 3.04
CA THR A 319 -4.57 -13.02 4.08
C THR A 319 -6.04 -12.62 4.09
N GLY A 320 -6.89 -13.56 4.50
CA GLY A 320 -8.27 -13.27 4.85
C GLY A 320 -8.41 -12.73 6.27
N PRO A 321 -9.64 -12.79 6.83
CA PRO A 321 -9.94 -12.45 8.23
C PRO A 321 -9.19 -13.29 9.27
N ASP A 322 -8.72 -14.48 8.89
CA ASP A 322 -7.91 -15.37 9.73
C ASP A 322 -6.47 -14.86 9.94
N ASN A 323 -6.02 -13.90 9.14
CA ASN A 323 -4.65 -13.35 9.15
C ASN A 323 -3.54 -14.39 8.96
N ILE A 324 -3.86 -15.58 8.41
CA ILE A 324 -2.87 -16.62 8.13
C ILE A 324 -2.33 -16.42 6.72
N HIS A 325 -1.01 -16.38 6.58
CA HIS A 325 -0.38 -16.35 5.26
C HIS A 325 -0.18 -17.75 4.70
N ASN A 326 -0.46 -17.95 3.40
CA ASN A 326 -0.14 -19.19 2.69
C ASN A 326 1.34 -19.61 2.79
N ARG A 327 2.27 -18.67 3.03
CA ARG A 327 3.68 -19.00 3.31
C ARG A 327 3.88 -19.73 4.63
N CYS A 328 3.08 -19.42 5.66
CA CYS A 328 3.09 -20.13 6.93
C CYS A 328 2.54 -21.55 6.74
N LEU A 329 1.42 -21.67 6.02
CA LEU A 329 0.82 -22.97 5.67
C LEU A 329 1.79 -23.86 4.89
N LYS A 330 2.53 -23.32 3.92
CA LYS A 330 3.57 -24.06 3.20
C LYS A 330 4.72 -24.58 4.05
N ASN A 331 4.93 -24.00 5.23
CA ASN A 331 5.93 -24.45 6.20
C ASN A 331 5.29 -25.36 7.27
N TYR A 332 4.36 -26.21 6.85
CA TYR A 332 3.64 -27.14 7.72
C TYR A 332 4.57 -28.15 8.42
N THR A 333 4.10 -28.69 9.54
CA THR A 333 4.65 -29.87 10.22
C THR A 333 3.77 -31.10 9.95
N SER A 334 4.26 -32.31 10.24
CA SER A 334 3.42 -33.52 10.18
C SER A 334 2.17 -33.38 11.05
N GLN A 335 2.34 -32.88 12.28
CA GLN A 335 1.22 -32.60 13.16
C GLN A 335 0.18 -31.66 12.55
N LEU A 336 0.60 -30.55 11.95
CA LEU A 336 -0.36 -29.63 11.34
C LEU A 336 -1.18 -30.34 10.25
N ILE A 337 -0.56 -31.21 9.45
CA ILE A 337 -1.27 -32.01 8.44
C ILE A 337 -2.31 -32.92 9.10
N ASP A 338 -1.94 -33.64 10.16
CA ASP A 338 -2.85 -34.56 10.84
C ASP A 338 -4.04 -33.82 11.45
N HIS A 339 -3.78 -32.68 12.11
CA HIS A 339 -4.80 -31.85 12.73
C HIS A 339 -5.76 -31.23 11.70
N LEU A 340 -5.25 -30.77 10.56
CA LEU A 340 -6.08 -30.27 9.45
C LEU A 340 -6.89 -31.37 8.80
N THR A 341 -6.30 -32.55 8.61
CA THR A 341 -7.01 -33.72 8.07
C THR A 341 -8.19 -34.10 8.97
N LEU A 342 -7.99 -34.09 10.29
CA LEU A 342 -9.06 -34.30 11.26
C LEU A 342 -10.13 -33.21 11.15
N LEU A 343 -9.73 -31.93 11.11
CA LEU A 343 -10.66 -30.80 11.00
C LEU A 343 -11.53 -30.91 9.73
N PHE A 344 -10.92 -31.13 8.56
CA PHE A 344 -11.66 -31.20 7.30
C PHE A 344 -12.62 -32.39 7.26
N ASN A 345 -12.20 -33.57 7.72
CA ASN A 345 -13.09 -34.72 7.81
C ASN A 345 -14.25 -34.46 8.80
N SER A 346 -13.99 -33.82 9.94
CA SER A 346 -15.05 -33.43 10.87
C SER A 346 -16.03 -32.42 10.27
N ILE A 347 -15.56 -31.45 9.50
CA ILE A 347 -16.39 -30.49 8.76
C ILE A 347 -17.30 -31.20 7.77
N VAL A 348 -16.76 -32.15 6.99
CA VAL A 348 -17.54 -32.95 6.02
C VAL A 348 -18.57 -33.83 6.74
N ASN A 349 -18.18 -34.50 7.82
CA ASN A 349 -19.06 -35.39 8.57
C ASN A 349 -20.22 -34.65 9.25
N VAL A 350 -19.97 -33.46 9.83
CA VAL A 350 -20.99 -32.64 10.49
C VAL A 350 -21.79 -31.80 9.48
N GLY A 351 -21.23 -31.59 8.28
CA GLY A 351 -21.82 -30.70 7.27
C GLY A 351 -21.75 -29.22 7.67
N TYR A 352 -20.69 -28.81 8.38
CA TYR A 352 -20.58 -27.47 8.93
C TYR A 352 -19.22 -26.82 8.64
N ILE A 353 -19.26 -25.70 7.92
CA ILE A 353 -18.09 -24.84 7.66
C ILE A 353 -18.01 -23.76 8.76
N ALA A 354 -16.80 -23.55 9.29
CA ALA A 354 -16.53 -22.54 10.30
C ALA A 354 -16.92 -21.12 9.84
N ILE A 355 -17.48 -20.32 10.75
CA ILE A 355 -17.96 -18.96 10.50
C ILE A 355 -16.84 -18.07 9.97
N MET A 356 -15.60 -18.24 10.45
CA MET A 356 -14.46 -17.45 9.97
C MET A 356 -14.21 -17.66 8.48
N TRP A 357 -14.45 -18.87 7.95
CA TRP A 357 -14.24 -19.20 6.54
C TRP A 357 -15.35 -18.65 5.63
N LYS A 358 -16.51 -18.30 6.21
CA LYS A 358 -17.62 -17.63 5.53
C LYS A 358 -17.48 -16.11 5.48
N LYS A 359 -16.46 -15.55 6.15
CA LYS A 359 -16.18 -14.11 6.18
C LYS A 359 -15.06 -13.78 5.19
N ALA A 360 -15.12 -12.57 4.61
CA ALA A 360 -14.10 -12.07 3.71
C ALA A 360 -13.72 -10.62 4.03
N ASN A 361 -12.45 -10.28 3.83
CA ASN A 361 -12.01 -8.89 3.74
C ASN A 361 -12.20 -8.41 2.30
N ILE A 362 -13.03 -7.38 2.08
CA ILE A 362 -13.29 -6.86 0.73
C ILE A 362 -12.26 -5.79 0.36
N ILE A 363 -11.50 -6.02 -0.71
CA ILE A 363 -10.61 -5.04 -1.32
C ILE A 363 -11.28 -4.44 -2.55
N LEU A 364 -11.26 -3.12 -2.65
CA LEU A 364 -11.90 -2.38 -3.74
C LEU A 364 -10.87 -1.89 -4.75
N LEU A 365 -11.00 -2.34 -6.00
CA LEU A 365 -10.14 -1.91 -7.10
C LEU A 365 -10.90 -0.99 -8.06
N LEU A 366 -10.40 0.23 -8.25
CA LEU A 366 -10.93 1.17 -9.21
C LEU A 366 -10.80 0.61 -10.64
N LYS A 367 -11.92 0.60 -11.37
CA LYS A 367 -11.97 0.24 -12.79
C LYS A 367 -11.17 1.26 -13.61
N PRO A 368 -10.46 0.84 -14.67
CA PRO A 368 -9.77 1.76 -15.56
C PRO A 368 -10.72 2.83 -16.11
N ASN A 369 -10.24 4.08 -16.16
CA ASN A 369 -10.95 5.22 -16.75
C ASN A 369 -12.33 5.54 -16.14
N LYS A 370 -12.61 5.11 -14.90
CA LYS A 370 -13.84 5.44 -14.17
C LYS A 370 -13.58 6.45 -13.05
N GLY A 371 -14.58 7.30 -12.76
CA GLY A 371 -14.51 8.32 -11.73
C GLY A 371 -14.50 7.72 -10.32
N LYS A 372 -13.66 8.24 -9.42
CA LYS A 372 -13.45 7.69 -8.07
C LYS A 372 -14.63 7.89 -7.11
N GLN A 373 -15.54 8.80 -7.41
CA GLN A 373 -16.58 9.26 -6.46
C GLN A 373 -17.79 8.33 -6.36
N GLN A 374 -17.89 7.34 -7.25
CA GLN A 374 -19.05 6.46 -7.36
C GLN A 374 -18.66 5.02 -6.97
N PRO A 375 -19.45 4.32 -6.13
CA PRO A 375 -19.17 2.93 -5.76
C PRO A 375 -19.11 1.97 -6.95
N SER A 376 -19.96 2.19 -7.96
CA SER A 376 -20.03 1.39 -9.20
C SER A 376 -18.74 1.41 -10.03
N SER A 377 -17.85 2.37 -9.78
CA SER A 377 -16.52 2.46 -10.39
C SER A 377 -15.52 1.46 -9.82
N TYR A 378 -15.84 0.75 -8.75
CA TYR A 378 -14.94 -0.20 -8.10
C TYR A 378 -15.36 -1.65 -8.34
N ARG A 379 -14.39 -2.56 -8.29
CA ARG A 379 -14.58 -4.01 -8.30
C ARG A 379 -14.23 -4.54 -6.92
N PRO A 380 -15.14 -5.27 -6.25
CA PRO A 380 -14.81 -5.95 -5.00
C PRO A 380 -13.99 -7.21 -5.29
N ILE A 381 -12.96 -7.44 -4.48
CA ILE A 381 -12.22 -8.70 -4.39
C ILE A 381 -12.37 -9.20 -2.95
N SER A 382 -12.97 -10.37 -2.79
CA SER A 382 -13.12 -11.04 -1.51
C SER A 382 -11.85 -11.81 -1.16
N LEU A 383 -11.18 -11.41 -0.08
CA LEU A 383 -10.11 -12.19 0.54
C LEU A 383 -10.71 -13.07 1.63
N LEU A 384 -10.91 -14.34 1.31
CA LEU A 384 -11.36 -15.37 2.25
C LEU A 384 -10.20 -15.87 3.13
N SER A 385 -10.55 -16.64 4.17
CA SER A 385 -9.57 -17.38 4.97
C SER A 385 -8.62 -18.17 4.07
N CYS A 386 -7.33 -18.17 4.42
CA CYS A 386 -6.33 -18.97 3.73
C CYS A 386 -6.32 -20.43 4.20
N LEU A 387 -6.78 -20.68 5.43
CA LEU A 387 -6.92 -22.02 5.99
C LEU A 387 -8.14 -22.77 5.47
N GLY A 388 -9.23 -22.02 5.25
CA GLY A 388 -10.57 -22.54 4.95
C GLY A 388 -10.97 -22.66 3.51
#